data_AF-I1D3Y6-F1
#
_entry.id   AF-I1D3Y6-F1
#
_cell.length_a   1.000
_cell.length_b   1.000
_cell.length_c   1.000
_cell.angle_alpha   90.00
_cell.angle_beta   90.00
_cell.angle_gamma   90.00
#
_symmetry.space_group_name_H-M   'P 1'
#
loop_
_entity.id
_entity.type
_entity.pdbx_description
1 polymer ?
#
loop_
_entity_poly.entity_id
_entity_poly.type
_entity_poly.pdbx_seq_one_letter_code
_entity_poly.pdbx_strand_id
1 'polypeptide(L)'
;MSDRRSTVQRKLLIVCGCLLSLVVCCGLAWWQWERFTSAGGSFQNLGYVLQWPLFGLFPAFMVWRMTRLRRQAAARDEATEPPVGSRERARTTSVPTPRRVAPTPAKPPVPDELMDEEDAALAEYNAYLAQLNAREQERN
;
A
#
# COMPACT_ATOMS: atom_id res chain seq x y z
N MET A 1 -2.71 3.85 -38.18
CA MET A 1 -2.80 5.10 -37.39
C MET A 1 -3.43 4.91 -35.99
N SER A 2 -4.46 4.07 -35.81
CA SER A 2 -5.10 3.84 -34.50
C SER A 2 -4.17 3.31 -33.40
N ASP A 3 -3.20 2.47 -33.75
CA ASP A 3 -2.35 1.78 -32.78
C ASP A 3 -1.37 2.69 -32.02
N ARG A 4 -0.95 3.79 -32.68
CA ARG A 4 -0.12 4.81 -32.05
C ARG A 4 -0.94 5.65 -31.06
N ARG A 5 -2.21 5.93 -31.38
CA ARG A 5 -3.12 6.70 -30.52
C ARG A 5 -3.45 5.93 -29.24
N SER A 6 -3.75 4.64 -29.34
CA SER A 6 -4.03 3.78 -28.17
C SER A 6 -2.84 3.68 -27.21
N THR A 7 -1.62 3.59 -27.75
CA THR A 7 -0.39 3.53 -26.94
C THR A 7 -0.11 4.86 -26.25
N VAL A 8 -0.31 6.00 -26.92
CA VAL A 8 -0.18 7.32 -26.31
C VAL A 8 -1.24 7.53 -25.24
N GLN A 9 -2.51 7.17 -25.51
CA GLN A 9 -3.59 7.23 -24.54
C GLN A 9 -3.27 6.41 -23.28
N ARG A 10 -2.81 5.16 -23.44
CA ARG A 10 -2.41 4.32 -22.30
C ARG A 10 -1.29 4.97 -21.48
N LYS A 11 -0.27 5.55 -22.13
CA LYS A 11 0.82 6.25 -21.44
C LYS A 11 0.30 7.49 -20.68
N LEU A 12 -0.59 8.26 -21.30
CA LEU A 12 -1.21 9.43 -20.67
C LEU A 12 -2.04 9.03 -19.44
N LEU A 13 -2.86 7.98 -19.55
CA LEU A 13 -3.65 7.47 -18.42
C LEU A 13 -2.75 7.03 -17.25
N ILE A 14 -1.65 6.34 -17.54
CA ILE A 14 -0.67 5.92 -16.51
C ILE A 14 -0.04 7.15 -15.84
N VAL A 15 0.41 8.14 -16.62
CA VAL A 15 1.02 9.36 -16.09
C VAL A 15 0.01 10.14 -15.26
N CYS A 16 -1.21 10.34 -15.74
CA CYS A 16 -2.28 10.99 -15.00
C CYS A 16 -2.58 10.26 -13.69
N GLY A 17 -2.66 8.93 -13.71
CA GLY A 17 -2.87 8.14 -12.50
C GLY A 17 -1.73 8.29 -11.48
N CYS A 18 -0.47 8.31 -11.94
CA CYS A 18 0.68 8.53 -11.06
C CYS A 18 0.66 9.94 -10.45
N LEU A 19 0.38 10.97 -11.26
CA LEU A 19 0.30 12.35 -10.79
C LEU A 19 -0.85 12.54 -9.80
N LEU A 20 -2.03 11.99 -10.10
CA LEU A 20 -3.18 12.04 -9.21
C LEU A 20 -2.87 11.38 -7.87
N SER A 21 -2.27 10.18 -7.89
CA SER A 21 -1.84 9.48 -6.67
C SER A 21 -0.86 10.32 -5.85
N LEU A 22 0.12 10.95 -6.51
CA LEU A 22 1.12 11.78 -5.83
C LEU A 22 0.47 13.02 -5.20
N VAL A 23 -0.40 13.71 -5.93
CA VAL A 23 -1.09 14.92 -5.43
C VAL A 23 -1.96 14.59 -4.22
N VAL A 24 -2.75 13.51 -4.28
CA VAL A 24 -3.59 13.08 -3.16
C VAL A 24 -2.74 12.76 -1.93
N CYS A 25 -1.66 11.99 -2.10
CA CYS A 25 -0.76 11.64 -1.01
C CYS A 25 -0.03 12.85 -0.41
N CYS A 26 0.43 13.80 -1.24
CA CYS A 26 1.04 15.04 -0.76
C CYS A 26 0.02 15.93 -0.02
N GLY A 27 -1.24 15.98 -0.48
CA GLY A 27 -2.32 16.66 0.24
C GLY A 27 -2.59 16.06 1.61
N LEU A 28 -2.59 14.72 1.72
CA LEU A 28 -2.70 14.02 3.00
C LEU A 28 -1.50 14.31 3.92
N ALA A 29 -0.28 14.31 3.37
CA ALA A 29 0.93 14.66 4.11
C ALA A 29 0.87 16.09 4.65
N TRP A 30 0.40 17.03 3.84
CA TRP A 30 0.21 18.43 4.22
C TRP A 30 -0.84 18.58 5.33
N TRP A 31 -1.95 17.86 5.21
CA TRP A 31 -2.99 17.87 6.24
C TRP A 31 -2.48 17.29 7.58
N GLN A 32 -1.70 16.21 7.52
CA GLN A 32 -1.05 15.63 8.70
C GLN A 32 -0.04 16.59 9.34
N TRP A 33 0.72 17.32 8.52
CA TRP A 33 1.64 18.35 8.99
C TRP A 33 0.90 19.45 9.76
N GLU A 34 -0.17 20.01 9.18
CA GLU A 34 -0.98 21.05 9.82
C GLU A 34 -1.59 20.59 11.16
N ARG A 35 -1.98 19.31 11.23
CA ARG A 35 -2.50 18.73 12.48
C ARG A 35 -1.42 18.52 13.53
N PHE A 36 -0.25 18.04 13.13
CA PHE A 36 0.89 17.88 14.02
C PHE A 36 1.35 19.22 14.62
N THR A 37 1.30 20.32 13.87
CA THR A 37 1.66 21.65 14.39
C THR A 37 0.64 22.23 15.35
N SER A 38 -0.62 21.77 15.30
CA SER A 38 -1.73 22.29 16.12
C SER A 38 -1.94 21.54 17.45
N ALA A 39 -1.62 20.24 17.50
CA ALA A 39 -1.74 19.41 18.70
C ALA A 39 -0.37 18.77 18.99
N GLY A 40 0.22 19.09 20.16
CA GLY A 40 1.56 18.72 20.61
C GLY A 40 2.08 17.40 20.01
N GLY A 41 3.04 17.53 19.11
CA GLY A 41 3.39 16.51 18.13
C GLY A 41 4.05 15.24 18.68
N SER A 42 3.38 14.10 18.54
CA SER A 42 4.01 12.78 18.68
C SER A 42 4.83 12.42 17.42
N PHE A 43 6.00 11.80 17.60
CA PHE A 43 6.88 11.31 16.52
C PHE A 43 6.17 10.38 15.51
N GLN A 44 5.07 9.76 15.91
CA GLN A 44 4.27 8.86 15.06
C GLN A 44 3.59 9.60 13.88
N ASN A 45 3.15 10.84 14.07
CA ASN A 45 2.55 11.67 13.03
C ASN A 45 3.57 12.10 11.96
N LEU A 46 4.82 12.32 12.37
CA LEU A 46 5.93 12.63 11.44
C LEU A 46 6.18 11.47 10.47
N GLY A 47 6.04 10.23 10.97
CA GLY A 47 6.11 9.02 10.14
C GLY A 47 5.09 9.04 9.02
N TYR A 48 3.84 9.44 9.31
CA TYR A 48 2.79 9.55 8.29
C TYR A 48 3.09 10.65 7.26
N VAL A 49 3.57 11.82 7.68
CA VAL A 49 3.96 12.90 6.77
C VAL A 49 5.01 12.44 5.74
N LEU A 50 5.97 11.59 6.15
CA LEU A 50 6.97 11.03 5.24
C LEU A 50 6.47 9.80 4.47
N GLN A 51 5.61 8.99 5.08
CA GLN A 51 5.05 7.77 4.50
C GLN A 51 4.12 8.08 3.33
N TRP A 52 3.27 9.11 3.44
CA TRP A 52 2.30 9.44 2.39
C TRP A 52 2.96 9.78 1.05
N PRO A 53 3.96 10.68 0.96
CA PRO A 53 4.68 10.94 -0.29
C PRO A 53 5.36 9.69 -0.88
N LEU A 54 5.92 8.81 -0.04
CA LEU A 54 6.51 7.55 -0.48
C LEU A 54 5.47 6.67 -1.19
N PHE A 55 4.26 6.56 -0.62
CA PHE A 55 3.16 5.85 -1.27
C PHE A 55 2.68 6.54 -2.54
N GLY A 56 2.66 7.87 -2.59
CA GLY A 56 2.33 8.63 -3.80
C GLY A 56 3.32 8.41 -4.95
N LEU A 57 4.60 8.19 -4.64
CA LEU A 57 5.65 7.91 -5.61
C LEU A 57 5.69 6.44 -6.07
N PHE A 58 5.14 5.52 -5.28
CA PHE A 58 5.23 4.09 -5.54
C PHE A 58 4.71 3.64 -6.93
N PRO A 59 3.55 4.14 -7.44
CA PRO A 59 3.08 3.79 -8.78
C PRO A 59 4.05 4.20 -9.89
N ALA A 60 4.61 5.41 -9.79
CA ALA A 60 5.58 5.92 -10.74
C ALA A 60 6.86 5.06 -10.74
N PHE A 61 7.34 4.69 -9.54
CA PHE A 61 8.46 3.77 -9.36
C PHE A 61 8.18 2.41 -10.00
N MET A 62 6.99 1.83 -9.78
CA MET A 62 6.61 0.54 -10.36
C MET A 62 6.55 0.58 -11.89
N VAL A 63 5.98 1.64 -12.47
CA VAL A 63 5.92 1.84 -13.93
C VAL A 63 7.33 1.96 -14.50
N TRP A 64 8.19 2.76 -13.87
CA TRP A 64 9.59 2.88 -14.26
C TRP A 64 10.31 1.54 -14.19
N ARG A 65 10.19 0.83 -13.07
CA ARG A 65 10.84 -0.45 -12.80
C ARG A 65 10.39 -1.51 -13.80
N MET A 66 9.10 -1.60 -14.09
CA MET A 66 8.55 -2.54 -15.08
C MET A 66 9.00 -2.19 -16.51
N THR A 67 9.02 -0.90 -16.85
CA THR A 67 9.49 -0.44 -18.16
C THR A 67 10.97 -0.74 -18.36
N ARG A 68 11.79 -0.53 -17.33
CA ARG A 68 13.21 -0.88 -17.32
C ARG A 68 13.43 -2.38 -17.56
N LEU A 69 12.68 -3.23 -16.86
CA LEU A 69 12.78 -4.68 -17.04
C LEU A 69 12.35 -5.15 -18.42
N ARG A 70 11.26 -4.60 -18.95
CA ARG A 70 10.81 -4.90 -20.32
C ARG A 70 11.87 -4.52 -21.36
N ARG A 71 12.52 -3.36 -21.19
CA ARG A 71 13.61 -2.92 -22.07
C ARG A 71 14.83 -3.83 -21.98
N GLN A 72 15.20 -4.25 -20.77
CA GLN A 72 16.33 -5.17 -20.57
C GLN A 72 16.05 -6.55 -21.15
N ALA A 73 14.83 -7.06 -21.04
CA ALA A 73 14.41 -8.31 -21.66
C ALA A 73 14.48 -8.22 -23.20
N ALA A 74 13.89 -7.18 -23.79
CA ALA A 74 13.92 -6.97 -25.24
C ALA A 74 15.36 -6.86 -25.79
N ALA A 75 16.25 -6.14 -25.10
CA ALA A 75 17.65 -6.03 -25.49
C ALA A 75 18.42 -7.36 -25.39
N ARG A 76 18.02 -8.25 -24.48
CA ARG A 76 18.60 -9.60 -24.37
C ARG A 76 18.10 -10.51 -25.48
N ASP A 77 16.83 -10.43 -25.82
CA ASP A 77 16.22 -11.21 -26.90
C ASP A 77 16.83 -10.83 -28.25
N GLU A 78 16.99 -9.51 -28.54
CA GLU A 78 17.69 -9.01 -29.73
C GLU A 78 19.15 -9.50 -29.82
N ALA A 79 19.83 -9.66 -28.68
CA ALA A 79 21.21 -10.17 -28.63
C ALA A 79 21.31 -11.70 -28.74
N THR A 80 20.18 -12.43 -28.62
CA THR A 80 20.16 -13.89 -28.52
C THR A 80 19.50 -14.58 -29.73
N GLU A 81 18.94 -13.87 -30.72
CA GLU A 81 18.28 -14.50 -31.87
C GLU A 81 19.24 -15.01 -32.98
N PRO A 82 19.32 -16.34 -33.21
CA PRO A 82 19.17 -17.00 -34.52
C PRO A 82 17.67 -17.34 -34.77
N PRO A 83 17.25 -17.70 -35.99
CA PRO A 83 15.84 -17.57 -36.40
C PRO A 83 14.90 -18.63 -35.79
N VAL A 84 13.76 -18.12 -35.29
CA VAL A 84 12.41 -18.70 -35.12
C VAL A 84 12.24 -19.92 -34.20
N GLY A 85 11.33 -19.77 -33.23
CA GLY A 85 10.47 -20.89 -32.82
C GLY A 85 9.99 -20.86 -31.37
N SER A 86 8.74 -20.42 -31.17
CA SER A 86 7.80 -20.91 -30.14
C SER A 86 8.29 -21.12 -28.69
N ARG A 87 7.67 -20.40 -27.73
CA ARG A 87 6.91 -21.00 -26.63
C ARG A 87 6.30 -19.95 -25.71
N GLU A 88 5.06 -19.61 -26.04
CA GLU A 88 3.97 -19.54 -25.08
C GLU A 88 4.08 -20.71 -24.06
N ARG A 89 4.18 -20.44 -22.74
CA ARG A 89 3.48 -21.16 -21.64
C ARG A 89 4.05 -20.85 -20.25
N ALA A 90 3.11 -20.70 -19.32
CA ALA A 90 3.19 -20.88 -17.86
C ALA A 90 3.67 -19.68 -17.03
N ARG A 91 2.70 -18.88 -16.58
CA ARG A 91 2.81 -18.16 -15.30
C ARG A 91 1.64 -18.58 -14.41
N THR A 92 1.80 -19.70 -13.71
CA THR A 92 0.95 -20.09 -12.58
C THR A 92 1.28 -19.17 -11.41
N THR A 93 0.41 -18.21 -11.12
CA THR A 93 0.47 -17.45 -9.87
C THR A 93 -0.12 -18.32 -8.76
N SER A 94 0.76 -18.90 -7.93
CA SER A 94 0.39 -19.47 -6.64
C SER A 94 -0.17 -18.36 -5.76
N VAL A 95 -1.45 -18.46 -5.39
CA VAL A 95 -2.07 -17.62 -4.37
C VAL A 95 -1.50 -18.04 -3.02
N PRO A 96 -0.90 -17.14 -2.22
CA PRO A 96 -0.52 -17.46 -0.86
C PRO A 96 -1.77 -17.61 0.00
N THR A 97 -1.93 -18.78 0.62
CA THR A 97 -2.92 -19.05 1.67
C THR A 97 -2.82 -17.99 2.78
N PRO A 98 -3.94 -17.45 3.29
CA PRO A 98 -3.87 -16.49 4.39
C PRO A 98 -3.26 -17.16 5.63
N ARG A 99 -2.10 -16.66 6.04
CA ARG A 99 -1.44 -17.02 7.29
C ARG A 99 -2.36 -16.59 8.44
N ARG A 100 -2.85 -17.56 9.21
CA ARG A 100 -3.52 -17.33 10.49
C ARG A 100 -2.57 -16.52 11.37
N VAL A 101 -2.95 -15.28 11.69
CA VAL A 101 -2.17 -14.41 12.57
C VAL A 101 -2.36 -14.94 13.99
N ALA A 102 -1.27 -15.36 14.62
CA ALA A 102 -1.27 -15.70 16.04
C ALA A 102 -1.62 -14.45 16.88
N PRO A 103 -2.29 -14.59 18.04
CA PRO A 103 -2.70 -13.45 18.84
C PRO A 103 -1.49 -12.61 19.28
N THR A 104 -1.50 -11.35 18.88
CA THR A 104 -0.51 -10.35 19.30
C THR A 104 -0.59 -10.17 20.82
N PRO A 105 0.54 -10.09 21.56
CA PRO A 105 0.53 -9.79 22.99
C PRO A 105 -0.21 -8.48 23.25
N ALA A 106 -1.12 -8.47 24.22
CA ALA A 106 -1.83 -7.28 24.66
C ALA A 106 -0.82 -6.18 25.05
N LYS A 107 -1.00 -4.99 24.48
CA LYS A 107 -0.24 -3.79 24.84
C LYS A 107 -0.49 -3.47 26.33
N PRO A 108 0.53 -3.10 27.12
CA PRO A 108 0.33 -2.72 28.51
C PRO A 108 -0.70 -1.58 28.63
N PRO A 109 -1.49 -1.54 29.72
CA PRO A 109 -2.50 -0.50 29.93
C PRO A 109 -1.82 0.87 29.93
N VAL A 110 -2.36 1.79 29.12
CA VAL A 110 -1.94 3.18 29.08
C VAL A 110 -2.51 3.86 30.35
N PRO A 111 -1.72 4.64 31.10
CA PRO A 111 -2.23 5.38 32.27
C PRO A 111 -3.42 6.28 31.89
N ASP A 112 -4.45 6.35 32.75
CA ASP A 112 -5.69 7.14 32.52
C ASP A 112 -5.43 8.61 32.16
N GLU A 113 -4.30 9.18 32.59
CA GLU A 113 -3.89 10.57 32.31
C GLU A 113 -3.52 10.83 30.83
N LEU A 114 -3.38 9.79 30.01
CA LEU A 114 -2.97 9.85 28.60
C LEU A 114 -4.03 9.32 27.63
N MET A 115 -5.22 8.98 28.12
CA MET A 115 -6.33 8.44 27.33
C MET A 115 -7.14 9.60 26.73
N ASP A 116 -7.21 9.68 25.40
CA ASP A 116 -8.18 10.55 24.74
C ASP A 116 -9.58 9.90 24.70
N GLU A 117 -10.62 10.68 24.40
CA GLU A 117 -12.01 10.17 24.33
C GLU A 117 -12.17 9.06 23.28
N GLU A 118 -11.35 9.08 22.22
CA GLU A 118 -11.35 8.08 21.16
C GLU A 118 -10.73 6.74 21.63
N ASP A 119 -9.63 6.78 22.38
CA ASP A 119 -8.97 5.63 22.99
C ASP A 119 -9.86 4.95 24.03
N ALA A 120 -10.61 5.74 24.82
CA ALA A 120 -11.61 5.21 25.76
C ALA A 120 -12.73 4.44 25.02
N ALA A 121 -13.28 5.03 23.96
CA ALA A 121 -14.30 4.39 23.13
C ALA A 121 -13.77 3.11 22.44
N LEU A 122 -12.53 3.12 21.95
CA LEU A 122 -11.88 1.94 21.35
C LEU A 122 -11.64 0.83 22.38
N ALA A 123 -11.29 1.17 23.62
CA ALA A 123 -11.11 0.19 24.70
C ALA A 123 -12.43 -0.54 25.02
N GLU A 124 -13.54 0.20 25.11
CA GLU A 124 -14.87 -0.38 25.31
C GLU A 124 -15.27 -1.31 24.16
N TYR A 125 -15.04 -0.88 22.92
CA TYR A 125 -15.34 -1.69 21.74
C TYR A 125 -14.48 -2.97 21.68
N ASN A 126 -13.19 -2.88 21.98
CA ASN A 126 -12.29 -4.03 22.03
C ASN A 126 -12.69 -5.02 23.14
N ALA A 127 -13.14 -4.52 24.29
CA ALA A 127 -13.67 -5.36 25.37
C ALA A 127 -14.96 -6.09 24.94
N TYR A 128 -15.85 -5.40 24.21
CA TYR A 128 -17.04 -6.01 23.64
C TYR A 128 -16.72 -7.12 22.63
N LEU A 129 -15.78 -6.88 21.71
CA LEU A 129 -15.33 -7.90 20.75
C LEU A 129 -14.68 -9.11 21.45
N ALA A 130 -13.90 -8.88 22.50
CA ALA A 130 -13.31 -9.95 23.30
C ALA A 130 -14.38 -10.79 24.00
N GLN A 131 -15.41 -10.15 24.56
CA GLN A 131 -16.54 -10.84 25.18
C GLN A 131 -17.33 -11.66 24.15
N LEU A 132 -17.55 -11.13 22.95
CA LEU A 132 -18.23 -11.85 21.89
C LEU A 132 -17.41 -13.09 21.47
N ASN A 133 -16.11 -12.93 21.26
CA ASN A 133 -15.20 -14.02 20.90
C ASN A 133 -15.18 -15.13 21.98
N ALA A 134 -15.15 -14.77 23.27
CA ALA A 134 -15.24 -15.73 24.36
C ALA A 134 -16.53 -16.55 24.31
N ARG A 135 -17.69 -15.89 24.07
CA ARG A 135 -18.98 -16.58 23.91
C ARG A 135 -19.04 -17.48 22.68
N GLU A 136 -18.35 -17.13 21.60
CA GLU A 136 -18.28 -17.98 20.40
C GLU A 136 -17.41 -19.22 20.63
N GLN A 137 -16.31 -19.08 21.37
CA GLN A 137 -15.45 -20.21 21.76
C GLN A 137 -16.15 -21.14 22.74
N GLU A 138 -16.98 -20.63 23.65
CA GLU A 138 -17.81 -21.46 24.54
C GLU A 138 -18.91 -22.22 23.80
N ARG A 139 -19.36 -21.71 22.65
CA ARG A 139 -20.45 -22.30 21.84
C ARG A 139 -19.97 -23.38 20.85
N ASN A 140 -18.68 -23.48 20.60
CA ASN A 140 -18.11 -24.33 19.54
C ASN A 140 -17.13 -25.38 20.11
#